data_AF-A0A382ZDY7-F1
#
_entry.id   AF-A0A382ZDY7-F1
#
_cell.length_a   1.000
_cell.length_b   1.000
_cell.length_c   1.000
_cell.angle_alpha   90.00
_cell.angle_beta   90.00
_cell.angle_gamma   90.00
#
_symmetry.space_group_name_H-M   'P 1'
#
loop_
_entity.id
_entity.type
_entity.pdbx_description
1 polymer ?
#
loop_
_entity_poly.entity_id
_entity_poly.type
_entity_poly.pdbx_seq_one_letter_code
_entity_poly.pdbx_strand_id
1 'polypeptide(L)'
;MNKENNLKTNPRIIDSLPILSHYGFLPKKLIGIGKDAVSFIAKKENNLFVVKVLSAYAKKFLPITKDVLSKCKSNNFFDVSILEDKIIVYNYINLESTNLSIKKFLNNLIYICDFQKELLEKNLVMWDLGITGANYMISETGMKIVDYGGNAFLYTNKN
;
A
#
# COMPACT_ATOMS: atom_id res chain seq x y z
N MET A 1 14.71 -11.29 -24.05
CA MET A 1 13.98 -10.04 -24.35
C MET A 1 13.99 -9.16 -23.11
N ASN A 2 14.66 -8.01 -23.15
CA ASN A 2 14.99 -7.19 -21.98
C ASN A 2 13.75 -6.52 -21.35
N LYS A 3 13.56 -6.71 -20.04
CA LYS A 3 12.50 -6.08 -19.22
C LYS A 3 12.50 -4.55 -19.27
N GLU A 4 13.62 -3.93 -19.65
CA GLU A 4 13.77 -2.46 -19.73
C GLU A 4 12.98 -1.83 -20.89
N ASN A 5 12.69 -2.56 -21.98
CA ASN A 5 11.94 -2.02 -23.12
C ASN A 5 10.41 -2.00 -22.91
N ASN A 6 9.88 -2.69 -21.89
CA ASN A 6 8.43 -2.70 -21.58
C ASN A 6 8.00 -1.55 -20.67
N LEU A 7 8.93 -0.80 -20.09
CA LEU A 7 8.60 0.37 -19.25
C LEU A 7 8.09 1.57 -20.05
N LYS A 8 8.40 1.63 -21.35
CA LYS A 8 8.06 2.77 -22.23
C LYS A 8 6.79 2.57 -23.07
N THR A 9 6.09 1.44 -22.95
CA THR A 9 4.96 1.11 -23.85
C THR A 9 3.63 0.85 -23.14
N ASN A 10 3.59 0.70 -21.81
CA ASN A 10 2.33 0.51 -21.10
C ASN A 10 1.61 1.86 -20.92
N PRO A 11 0.42 2.08 -21.51
CA PRO A 11 -0.30 3.35 -21.43
C PRO A 11 -0.53 3.80 -19.99
N ARG A 12 -0.78 2.86 -19.07
CA ARG A 12 -1.02 3.19 -17.65
C ARG A 12 0.20 3.80 -16.97
N ILE A 13 1.42 3.39 -17.36
CA ILE A 13 2.64 4.02 -16.85
C ILE A 13 2.72 5.44 -17.41
N ILE A 14 2.54 5.58 -18.73
CA ILE A 14 2.61 6.88 -19.44
C ILE A 14 1.63 7.87 -18.83
N ASP A 15 0.38 7.48 -18.60
CA ASP A 15 -0.66 8.31 -18.00
C ASP A 15 -0.37 8.67 -16.53
N SER A 16 0.40 7.83 -15.83
CA SER A 16 0.76 8.05 -14.43
C SER A 16 1.85 9.11 -14.25
N LEU A 17 2.80 9.24 -15.20
CA LEU A 17 3.95 10.13 -15.05
C LEU A 17 3.55 11.62 -14.93
N PRO A 18 2.63 12.17 -15.74
CA PRO A 18 2.15 13.55 -15.57
C PRO A 18 1.49 13.77 -14.22
N ILE A 19 0.76 12.77 -13.70
CA ILE A 19 0.10 12.85 -12.39
C ILE A 19 1.16 12.95 -11.28
N LEU A 20 2.20 12.11 -11.31
CA LEU A 20 3.31 12.21 -10.35
C LEU A 20 3.97 13.60 -10.39
N SER A 21 4.29 14.07 -11.59
CA SER A 21 4.95 15.37 -11.81
C SER A 21 4.11 16.52 -11.27
N HIS A 22 2.79 16.48 -11.46
CA HIS A 22 1.87 17.49 -10.95
C HIS A 22 1.95 17.65 -9.43
N TYR A 23 2.17 16.56 -8.69
CA TYR A 23 2.32 16.58 -7.23
C TYR A 23 3.79 16.69 -6.75
N GLY A 24 4.72 16.94 -7.66
CA GLY A 24 6.14 17.14 -7.35
C GLY A 24 6.92 15.84 -7.06
N PHE A 25 6.40 14.69 -7.48
CA PHE A 25 7.10 13.41 -7.33
C PHE A 25 7.92 13.08 -8.57
N LEU A 26 9.20 12.79 -8.38
CA LEU A 26 10.11 12.29 -9.42
C LEU A 26 10.20 10.76 -9.33
N PRO A 27 9.63 9.99 -10.27
CA PRO A 27 9.72 8.53 -10.24
C PRO A 27 11.17 8.04 -10.36
N LYS A 28 11.54 7.09 -9.50
CA LYS A 28 12.86 6.43 -9.48
C LYS A 28 12.80 4.99 -9.92
N LYS A 29 11.76 4.25 -9.51
CA LYS A 29 11.59 2.83 -9.83
C LYS A 29 10.11 2.50 -9.93
N LEU A 30 9.71 1.79 -10.99
CA LEU A 30 8.38 1.16 -11.03
C LEU A 30 8.39 -0.06 -10.09
N ILE A 31 7.46 -0.10 -9.15
CA ILE A 31 7.28 -1.23 -8.22
C ILE A 31 6.31 -2.24 -8.82
N GLY A 32 5.21 -1.78 -9.42
CA GLY A 32 4.19 -2.68 -9.94
C GLY A 32 3.06 -2.00 -10.71
N ILE A 33 2.34 -2.80 -11.49
CA ILE A 33 1.16 -2.40 -12.25
C ILE A 33 0.05 -3.38 -11.86
N GLY A 34 -0.79 -2.98 -10.91
CA GLY A 34 -1.92 -3.78 -10.44
C GLY A 34 -3.23 -3.31 -11.06
N LYS A 35 -4.33 -4.03 -10.83
CA LYS A 35 -5.68 -3.58 -11.20
C LYS A 35 -6.02 -2.22 -10.56
N ASP A 36 -5.55 -2.02 -9.33
CA ASP A 36 -5.90 -0.86 -8.50
C ASP A 36 -5.03 0.35 -8.79
N ALA A 37 -3.75 0.15 -9.09
CA ALA A 37 -2.83 1.28 -9.24
C ALA A 37 -1.58 0.94 -10.07
N VAL A 38 -0.89 2.01 -10.48
CA VAL A 38 0.52 1.94 -10.90
C VAL A 38 1.37 2.49 -9.76
N SER A 39 2.30 1.69 -9.26
CA SER A 39 3.06 1.97 -8.04
C SER A 39 4.52 2.29 -8.35
N PHE A 40 5.05 3.36 -7.78
CA PHE A 40 6.43 3.81 -7.96
C PHE A 40 7.12 4.04 -6.62
N ILE A 41 8.42 3.79 -6.56
CA ILE A 41 9.30 4.53 -5.65
C ILE A 41 9.55 5.87 -6.31
N ALA A 42 9.24 6.97 -5.63
CA ALA A 42 9.44 8.32 -6.12
C ALA A 42 10.13 9.19 -5.07
N LYS A 43 10.89 10.18 -5.54
CA LYS A 43 11.54 11.19 -4.69
C LYS A 43 10.70 12.47 -4.71
N LYS A 44 10.47 13.06 -3.54
CA LYS A 44 9.96 14.42 -3.40
C LYS A 44 10.85 15.13 -2.39
N GLU A 45 11.42 16.25 -2.80
CA GLU A 45 12.50 16.92 -2.06
C GLU A 45 13.64 15.95 -1.74
N ASN A 46 13.99 15.73 -0.47
CA ASN A 46 15.05 14.81 -0.04
C ASN A 46 14.55 13.44 0.41
N ASN A 47 13.24 13.19 0.37
CA ASN A 47 12.64 11.97 0.90
C ASN A 47 12.18 11.01 -0.21
N LEU A 48 12.16 9.72 0.11
CA LEU A 48 11.61 8.67 -0.75
C LEU A 48 10.23 8.26 -0.28
N PHE A 49 9.36 8.02 -1.26
CA PHE A 49 7.98 7.63 -1.04
C PHE A 49 7.60 6.48 -1.96
N VAL A 50 6.62 5.70 -1.53
CA VAL A 50 5.85 4.85 -2.42
C VAL A 50 4.61 5.63 -2.85
N VAL A 51 4.49 5.85 -4.15
CA VAL A 51 3.36 6.58 -4.75
C VAL A 51 2.57 5.62 -5.62
N LYS A 52 1.29 5.44 -5.32
CA LYS A 52 0.35 4.62 -6.08
C LYS A 52 -0.62 5.54 -6.82
N VAL A 53 -0.52 5.56 -8.15
CA VAL A 53 -1.48 6.26 -9.01
C VAL A 53 -2.69 5.39 -9.23
N LEU A 54 -3.84 5.85 -8.74
CA LEU A 54 -5.07 5.08 -8.70
C LEU A 54 -5.70 4.94 -10.08
N SER A 55 -6.10 3.72 -10.41
CA SER A 55 -6.97 3.44 -11.55
C SER A 55 -8.40 3.91 -11.28
N ALA A 56 -9.21 4.02 -12.34
CA ALA A 56 -10.63 4.28 -12.20
C ALA A 56 -11.37 3.22 -11.35
N TYR A 57 -10.86 1.98 -11.33
CA TYR A 57 -11.41 0.91 -10.48
C TYR A 57 -11.17 1.23 -8.99
N ALA A 58 -9.93 1.51 -8.59
CA ALA A 58 -9.60 1.80 -7.20
C ALA A 58 -10.32 3.03 -6.65
N LYS A 59 -10.51 4.06 -7.48
CA LYS A 59 -11.24 5.29 -7.10
C LYS A 59 -12.67 5.02 -6.61
N LYS A 60 -13.32 3.97 -7.11
CA LYS A 60 -14.67 3.57 -6.65
C LYS A 60 -14.71 3.11 -5.20
N PHE A 61 -13.59 2.57 -4.70
CA PHE A 61 -13.47 2.04 -3.33
C PHE A 61 -12.75 3.01 -2.39
N LEU A 62 -12.21 4.12 -2.91
CA LEU A 62 -11.51 5.10 -2.11
C LEU A 62 -12.35 5.74 -0.99
N PRO A 63 -13.67 5.99 -1.15
CA PRO A 63 -14.51 6.44 -0.04
C PRO A 63 -14.46 5.49 1.17
N ILE A 64 -14.44 4.17 0.93
CA ILE A 64 -14.32 3.16 1.97
C ILE A 64 -12.94 3.25 2.64
N THR A 65 -11.88 3.38 1.85
CA THR A 65 -10.52 3.56 2.40
C THR A 65 -10.43 4.80 3.29
N LYS A 66 -10.99 5.94 2.86
CA LYS A 66 -11.04 7.18 3.64
C LYS A 66 -11.85 7.03 4.92
N ASP A 67 -13.01 6.38 4.86
CA ASP A 67 -13.86 6.12 6.03
C ASP A 67 -13.09 5.28 7.06
N VAL A 68 -12.43 4.20 6.64
CA VAL A 68 -11.62 3.36 7.53
C VAL A 68 -10.46 4.14 8.14
N LEU A 69 -9.68 4.88 7.33
CA LEU A 69 -8.58 5.71 7.84
C LEU A 69 -9.05 6.81 8.81
N SER A 70 -10.29 7.30 8.65
CA SER A 70 -10.86 8.30 9.57
C SER A 70 -11.28 7.68 10.91
N LYS A 71 -11.78 6.44 10.88
CA LYS A 71 -12.31 5.72 12.04
C LYS A 71 -11.23 5.00 12.85
N CYS A 72 -10.17 4.55 12.18
CA CYS A 72 -9.07 3.83 12.78
C CYS A 72 -7.82 4.72 12.76
N LYS A 73 -7.40 5.18 13.94
CA LYS A 73 -6.17 5.96 14.11
C LYS A 73 -5.17 5.14 14.91
N SER A 74 -4.65 4.11 14.27
CA SER A 74 -3.61 3.28 14.85
C SER A 74 -2.25 3.78 14.39
N ASN A 75 -1.29 3.91 15.30
CA ASN A 75 0.12 4.16 14.96
C ASN A 75 0.74 3.01 14.13
N ASN A 76 -0.02 1.94 13.90
CA ASN A 76 0.42 0.73 13.21
C ASN A 76 0.11 0.74 11.70
N PHE A 77 -0.68 1.70 11.22
CA PHE A 77 -0.81 1.92 9.78
C PHE A 77 0.47 2.52 9.20
N PHE A 78 0.75 2.24 7.93
CA PHE A 78 1.57 3.21 7.21
C PHE A 78 0.88 4.56 7.28
N ASP A 79 1.67 5.62 7.43
CA ASP A 79 1.17 6.96 7.24
C ASP A 79 0.74 7.11 5.77
N VAL A 80 -0.57 7.12 5.55
CA VAL A 80 -1.19 7.15 4.22
C VAL A 80 -1.69 8.55 3.94
N SER A 81 -1.15 9.16 2.90
CA SER A 81 -1.67 10.43 2.37
C SER A 81 -2.41 10.19 1.05
N ILE A 82 -3.62 10.74 0.93
CA ILE A 82 -4.43 10.66 -0.29
C ILE A 82 -4.49 12.07 -0.91
N LEU A 83 -4.04 12.21 -2.16
CA LEU A 83 -4.01 13.50 -2.86
C LEU A 83 -4.99 13.49 -4.03
N GLU A 84 -6.01 14.36 -3.92
CA GLU A 84 -7.12 14.57 -4.88
C GLU A 84 -7.74 13.27 -5.41
N ASP A 85 -7.74 12.20 -4.63
CA ASP A 85 -8.27 10.90 -5.02
C ASP A 85 -7.60 10.31 -6.27
N LYS A 86 -6.43 10.84 -6.63
CA LYS A 86 -5.62 10.40 -7.76
C LYS A 86 -4.44 9.56 -7.32
N ILE A 87 -3.80 9.91 -6.20
CA ILE A 87 -2.64 9.19 -5.70
C ILE A 87 -2.74 8.88 -4.21
N ILE A 88 -2.24 7.70 -3.84
CA ILE A 88 -1.97 7.32 -2.45
C ILE A 88 -0.46 7.33 -2.26
N VAL A 89 -0.01 7.92 -1.15
CA VAL A 89 1.40 8.10 -0.82
C VAL A 89 1.68 7.43 0.52
N TYR A 90 2.78 6.69 0.58
CA TYR A 90 3.34 6.09 1.79
C TYR A 90 4.80 6.51 1.94
N ASN A 91 5.27 6.61 3.17
CA ASN A 91 6.72 6.70 3.43
C ASN A 91 7.42 5.43 2.93
N TYR A 92 8.58 5.60 2.27
CA TYR A 92 9.36 4.46 1.79
C TYR A 92 10.04 3.72 2.94
N ILE A 93 9.89 2.40 2.97
CA ILE A 93 10.60 1.48 3.87
C ILE A 93 11.20 0.37 3.01
N ASN A 94 12.47 0.03 3.21
CA ASN A 94 13.05 -1.10 2.49
C ASN A 94 12.41 -2.42 2.95
N LEU A 95 11.65 -3.07 2.06
CA LEU A 95 10.95 -4.34 2.35
C LEU A 95 11.87 -5.56 2.32
N GLU A 96 13.07 -5.46 1.72
CA GLU A 96 14.01 -6.56 1.53
C GLU A 96 14.76 -6.97 2.82
N SER A 97 14.26 -6.62 4.02
CA SER A 97 14.85 -7.15 5.25
C SER A 97 14.59 -8.66 5.31
N THR A 98 15.60 -9.45 4.99
CA THR A 98 15.48 -10.87 4.62
C THR A 98 15.30 -11.84 5.79
N ASN A 99 15.16 -11.38 7.03
CA ASN A 99 14.88 -12.25 8.17
C ASN A 99 14.19 -11.47 9.28
N LEU A 100 12.86 -11.50 9.28
CA LEU A 100 12.10 -11.18 10.49
C LEU A 100 12.39 -12.29 11.52
N SER A 101 12.91 -11.92 12.70
CA SER A 101 12.99 -12.88 13.80
C SER A 101 11.61 -13.41 14.15
N ILE A 102 11.51 -14.66 14.64
CA ILE A 102 10.23 -15.26 15.06
C ILE A 102 9.48 -14.35 16.03
N LYS A 103 10.20 -13.71 16.97
CA LYS A 103 9.61 -12.72 17.90
C LYS A 103 8.97 -11.54 17.17
N LYS A 104 9.66 -10.96 16.18
CA LYS A 104 9.13 -9.82 15.42
C LYS A 104 7.93 -10.22 14.55
N PHE A 105 7.96 -11.44 14.00
CA PHE A 105 6.82 -12.01 13.30
C PHE A 105 5.60 -12.20 14.21
N LEU A 106 5.76 -12.85 15.36
CA LEU A 106 4.67 -13.07 16.30
C LEU A 106 4.09 -11.74 16.81
N ASN A 107 4.94 -10.76 17.06
CA ASN A 107 4.49 -9.40 17.37
C ASN A 107 3.63 -8.83 16.24
N ASN A 108 4.06 -8.93 14.98
CA ASN A 108 3.26 -8.48 13.83
C ASN A 108 1.90 -9.21 13.73
N LEU A 109 1.85 -10.52 13.99
CA LEU A 109 0.59 -11.26 14.02
C LEU A 109 -0.36 -10.76 15.12
N ILE A 110 0.16 -10.57 16.33
CA ILE A 110 -0.61 -10.00 17.44
C ILE A 110 -1.14 -8.62 17.05
N TYR A 111 -0.32 -7.78 16.40
CA TYR A 111 -0.74 -6.47 15.92
C TYR A 111 -1.87 -6.55 14.89
N ILE A 112 -1.83 -7.51 13.97
CA ILE A 112 -2.93 -7.72 13.01
C ILE A 112 -4.20 -8.10 13.77
N CYS A 113 -4.13 -9.02 14.72
CA CYS A 113 -5.28 -9.46 15.51
C CYS A 113 -5.89 -8.32 16.34
N ASP A 114 -5.06 -7.54 17.05
CA ASP A 114 -5.51 -6.40 17.83
C ASP A 114 -6.20 -5.35 16.95
N PHE A 115 -5.63 -5.13 15.76
CA PHE A 115 -6.21 -4.20 14.81
C PHE A 115 -7.54 -4.70 14.21
N GLN A 116 -7.66 -5.99 13.90
CA GLN A 116 -8.92 -6.58 13.47
C GLN A 116 -10.00 -6.45 14.55
N LYS A 117 -9.62 -6.57 15.83
CA LYS A 117 -10.54 -6.34 16.93
C LYS A 117 -11.03 -4.88 16.96
N GLU A 118 -10.15 -3.90 16.79
CA GLU A 118 -10.52 -2.47 16.69
C GLU A 118 -11.51 -2.21 15.54
N LEU A 119 -11.26 -2.81 14.38
CA LEU A 119 -12.15 -2.72 13.22
C LEU A 119 -13.53 -3.34 13.50
N LEU A 120 -13.56 -4.51 14.13
CA LEU A 120 -14.80 -5.21 14.48
C LEU A 120 -15.67 -4.38 15.43
N GLU A 121 -15.07 -3.70 16.41
CA GLU A 121 -15.78 -2.77 17.31
C GLU A 121 -16.44 -1.59 16.55
N LYS A 122 -15.96 -1.30 15.34
CA LYS A 122 -16.48 -0.26 14.44
C LYS A 122 -17.35 -0.82 13.30
N ASN A 123 -17.74 -2.10 13.36
CA ASN A 123 -18.48 -2.83 12.32
C ASN A 123 -17.76 -2.84 10.95
N LEU A 124 -16.43 -2.93 11.00
CA LEU A 124 -15.57 -3.06 9.84
C LEU A 124 -14.87 -4.41 9.91
N VAL A 125 -14.80 -5.10 8.77
CA VAL A 125 -13.90 -6.25 8.61
C VAL A 125 -12.97 -5.94 7.45
N MET A 126 -11.72 -6.32 7.62
CA MET A 126 -10.69 -6.06 6.63
C MET A 126 -10.01 -7.37 6.28
N TRP A 127 -9.84 -7.60 4.99
CA TRP A 127 -9.16 -8.81 4.51
C TRP A 127 -7.73 -8.49 4.06
N ASP A 128 -7.50 -7.29 3.52
CA ASP A 128 -6.19 -6.91 2.99
C ASP A 128 -5.94 -5.42 3.26
N LEU A 129 -4.92 -5.13 4.06
CA LEU A 129 -4.37 -3.79 4.16
C LEU A 129 -2.87 -3.86 4.34
N GLY A 130 -2.20 -2.88 3.74
CA GLY A 130 -0.82 -2.52 4.06
C GLY A 130 -0.69 -2.03 5.48
N ILE A 131 -0.84 -2.93 6.45
CA ILE A 131 -0.27 -2.73 7.77
C ILE A 131 1.23 -2.93 7.59
N THR A 132 2.03 -2.03 8.16
CA THR A 132 3.48 -2.16 8.16
C THR A 132 3.87 -3.51 8.77
N GLY A 133 4.32 -4.45 7.94
CA GLY A 133 4.74 -5.78 8.38
C GLY A 133 3.70 -6.91 8.33
N ALA A 134 2.51 -6.70 7.78
CA ALA A 134 1.48 -7.75 7.64
C ALA A 134 1.48 -8.49 6.29
N ASN A 135 2.06 -7.89 5.25
CA ASN A 135 2.22 -8.56 3.96
C ASN A 135 3.54 -9.30 3.95
N TYR A 136 3.55 -10.51 4.49
CA TYR A 136 4.72 -11.38 4.50
C TYR A 136 4.51 -12.63 3.65
N MET A 137 5.61 -13.12 3.08
CA MET A 137 5.68 -14.42 2.43
C MET A 137 6.61 -15.31 3.24
N ILE A 138 6.16 -16.53 3.50
CA ILE A 138 7.01 -17.60 4.07
C ILE A 138 7.58 -18.38 2.89
N SER A 139 8.91 -18.53 2.87
CA SER A 139 9.63 -19.32 1.88
C SER A 139 10.63 -20.25 2.57
N GLU A 140 11.25 -21.15 1.82
CA GLU A 140 12.36 -22.00 2.30
C GLU A 140 13.52 -21.18 2.87
N THR A 141 13.71 -19.95 2.38
CA THR A 141 14.78 -19.03 2.82
C THR A 141 14.40 -18.18 4.03
N GLY A 142 13.24 -18.42 4.64
CA GLY A 142 12.71 -17.63 5.75
C GLY A 142 11.57 -16.70 5.31
N MET A 143 11.31 -15.70 6.16
CA MET A 143 10.13 -14.84 6.08
C MET A 143 10.48 -13.40 5.68
N LYS A 144 9.73 -12.84 4.72
CA LYS A 144 10.01 -11.53 4.11
C LYS A 144 8.74 -10.70 3.99
N ILE A 145 8.84 -9.39 4.17
CA ILE A 145 7.75 -8.45 3.83
C ILE A 145 7.78 -8.25 2.31
N VAL A 146 6.63 -8.34 1.64
CA VAL A 146 6.56 -8.38 0.17
C VAL A 146 5.75 -7.26 -0.46
N ASP A 147 5.02 -6.47 0.33
CA ASP A 147 4.19 -5.39 -0.22
C ASP A 147 4.00 -4.20 0.74
N TYR A 148 3.79 -3.02 0.16
CA TYR A 148 3.32 -1.80 0.80
C TYR A 148 1.79 -1.73 0.90
N GLY A 149 1.08 -2.85 0.70
CA GLY A 149 -0.35 -3.00 0.96
C GLY A 149 -1.31 -3.05 -0.24
N GLY A 150 -2.34 -3.89 -0.13
CA GLY A 150 -3.63 -3.72 -0.82
C GLY A 150 -4.63 -2.92 0.02
N ASN A 151 -5.84 -2.72 -0.51
CA ASN A 151 -7.00 -2.18 0.20
C ASN A 151 -8.21 -3.08 -0.10
N ALA A 152 -8.51 -4.06 0.76
CA ALA A 152 -9.72 -4.87 0.67
C ALA A 152 -10.48 -4.83 2.00
N PHE A 153 -11.63 -4.17 1.96
CA PHE A 153 -12.53 -3.97 3.09
C PHE A 153 -13.88 -4.60 2.82
N LEU A 154 -14.52 -5.08 3.87
CA LEU A 154 -15.89 -5.52 3.89
C LEU A 154 -16.59 -4.82 5.06
N TYR A 155 -17.67 -4.11 4.79
CA TYR A 155 -18.58 -3.76 5.87
C TYR A 155 -19.27 -5.05 6.30
N THR A 156 -19.19 -5.37 7.60
CA THR A 156 -20.07 -6.39 8.14
C THR A 156 -21.44 -5.76 8.23
N ASN A 157 -22.33 -6.16 7.33
CA ASN A 157 -23.72 -5.74 7.39
C ASN A 157 -24.24 -5.94 8.81
N LYS A 158 -24.71 -4.86 9.44
CA LYS A 158 -25.76 -4.92 10.45
C LYS A 158 -26.73 -3.77 10.20
N ASN A 159 -28.00 -4.15 10.21
CA ASN A 159 -29.21 -3.34 10.19
C ASN A 159 -29.06 -1.97 10.87
#